data_AF-A0A0K2YFJ0-F1
#
_entry.id   AF-A0A0K2YFJ0-F1
#
_cell.length_a   1.000
_cell.length_b   1.000
_cell.length_c   1.000
_cell.angle_alpha   90.00
_cell.angle_beta   90.00
_cell.angle_gamma   90.00
#
_symmetry.space_group_name_H-M   'P 1'
#
loop_
_entity.id
_entity.type
_entity.pdbx_description
1 polymer ?
#
loop_
_entity_poly.entity_id
_entity_poly.type
_entity_poly.pdbx_seq_one_letter_code
_entity_poly.pdbx_strand_id
1 'polypeptide(L)'
;MTQEVTRELVELADVARASLTSSDWARLRDFTNRINAHNGPFAERVPPKRREDGALVMGYTAVGPLIMELLPLAYDLKLVVPFAWPDWEEGRQLINSQPFDAATLTWEQTVGLFTALIRGDRFSEGSLAQVFGDGRMPRLMERLLDFAPEGGEAAGM
;
A
#
# COMPACT_ATOMS: atom_id res chain seq x y z
N MET A 1 -14.63 -22.75 -4.89
CA MET A 1 -13.59 -22.63 -5.94
C MET A 1 -12.55 -21.68 -5.39
N THR A 2 -11.45 -22.23 -4.88
CA THR A 2 -10.34 -21.42 -4.35
C THR A 2 -9.66 -20.80 -5.56
N GLN A 3 -9.74 -19.47 -5.68
CA GLN A 3 -9.03 -18.76 -6.74
C GLN A 3 -7.53 -18.83 -6.43
N GLU A 4 -6.77 -19.21 -7.44
CA GLU A 4 -5.36 -19.57 -7.27
C GLU A 4 -4.52 -18.31 -7.42
N VAL A 5 -3.89 -17.89 -6.32
CA VAL A 5 -2.82 -16.88 -6.36
C VAL A 5 -1.80 -17.35 -7.38
N THR A 6 -1.48 -16.51 -8.37
CA THR A 6 -0.53 -16.91 -9.42
C THR A 6 0.77 -17.37 -8.77
N ARG A 7 1.33 -18.50 -9.21
CA ARG A 7 2.59 -19.05 -8.69
C ARG A 7 3.71 -18.00 -8.63
N GLU A 8 3.76 -17.12 -9.64
CA GLU A 8 4.69 -15.99 -9.69
C GLU A 8 4.53 -15.03 -8.49
N LEU A 9 3.30 -14.63 -8.17
CA LEU A 9 3.03 -13.78 -7.01
C LEU A 9 3.46 -14.45 -5.70
N VAL A 10 3.21 -15.76 -5.54
CA VAL A 10 3.63 -16.51 -4.35
C VAL A 10 5.15 -16.46 -4.20
N GLU A 11 5.89 -16.85 -5.24
CA GLU A 11 7.36 -16.89 -5.22
C GLU A 11 7.96 -15.50 -4.94
N LEU A 12 7.44 -14.45 -5.58
CA LEU A 12 7.93 -13.09 -5.37
C LEU A 12 7.59 -12.55 -3.97
N ALA A 13 6.40 -12.84 -3.46
CA ALA A 13 5.98 -12.43 -2.12
C ALA A 13 6.80 -13.15 -1.04
N ASP A 14 7.10 -14.43 -1.20
CA ASP A 14 7.95 -15.18 -0.28
C ASP A 14 9.38 -14.62 -0.25
N VAL A 15 9.94 -14.30 -1.41
CA VAL A 15 11.26 -13.65 -1.50
C VAL A 15 11.25 -12.29 -0.82
N ALA A 16 10.20 -11.48 -1.03
CA ALA A 16 10.04 -10.20 -0.34
C ALA A 16 10.02 -10.41 1.18
N ARG A 17 9.21 -11.36 1.67
CA ARG A 17 9.10 -11.66 3.11
C ARG A 17 10.42 -12.09 3.73
N ALA A 18 11.11 -13.02 3.09
CA ALA A 18 12.38 -13.55 3.56
C ALA A 18 13.50 -12.50 3.59
N SER A 19 13.34 -11.42 2.82
CA SER A 19 14.30 -10.31 2.79
C SER A 19 14.10 -9.27 3.90
N LEU A 20 12.96 -9.28 4.60
CA LEU A 20 12.66 -8.32 5.65
C LEU A 20 13.43 -8.64 6.93
N THR A 21 14.23 -7.68 7.38
CA THR A 21 14.96 -7.73 8.64
C THR A 21 14.10 -7.28 9.82
N SER A 22 14.55 -7.51 11.06
CA SER A 22 13.89 -6.96 12.24
C SER A 22 13.81 -5.43 12.21
N SER A 23 14.82 -4.74 11.66
CA SER A 23 14.77 -3.30 11.44
C SER A 23 13.71 -2.89 10.42
N ASP A 24 13.48 -3.68 9.38
CA ASP A 24 12.45 -3.41 8.38
C ASP A 24 11.05 -3.55 8.97
N TRP A 25 10.82 -4.60 9.77
CA TRP A 25 9.58 -4.75 10.53
C TRP A 25 9.35 -3.60 11.51
N ALA A 26 10.40 -3.09 12.16
CA ALA A 26 10.31 -1.92 13.02
C ALA A 26 9.95 -0.64 12.24
N ARG A 27 10.57 -0.42 11.06
CA ARG A 27 10.23 0.70 10.16
C ARG A 27 8.78 0.62 9.69
N LEU A 28 8.33 -0.55 9.28
CA LEU A 28 6.94 -0.77 8.87
C LEU A 28 5.97 -0.49 10.02
N ARG A 29 6.29 -0.96 11.23
CA ARG A 29 5.49 -0.73 12.44
C ARG A 29 5.40 0.74 12.81
N ASP A 30 6.52 1.46 12.81
CA ASP A 30 6.55 2.90 13.05
C ASP A 30 5.66 3.66 12.06
N PHE A 31 5.80 3.35 10.77
CA PHE A 31 5.03 3.99 9.74
C PHE A 31 3.52 3.67 9.84
N THR A 32 3.13 2.41 10.11
CA THR A 32 1.73 2.05 10.37
C THR A 32 1.17 2.77 11.59
N ASN A 33 1.96 2.90 12.67
CA ASN A 33 1.54 3.68 13.85
C ASN A 33 1.29 5.16 13.51
N ARG A 34 2.13 5.76 12.66
CA ARG A 34 1.94 7.13 12.18
C ARG A 34 0.69 7.29 11.34
N ILE A 35 0.35 6.31 10.50
CA ILE A 35 -0.93 6.26 9.76
C ILE A 35 -2.10 6.20 10.74
N ASN A 36 -2.04 5.33 11.74
CA ASN A 36 -3.14 5.12 12.69
C ASN A 36 -3.33 6.29 13.66
N ALA A 37 -2.25 7.02 13.96
CA ALA A 37 -2.29 8.25 14.75
C ALA A 37 -2.65 9.50 13.92
N HIS A 38 -2.67 9.41 12.58
CA HIS A 38 -2.99 10.52 11.71
C HIS A 38 -4.45 10.96 11.90
N ASN A 39 -4.66 12.26 12.05
CA ASN A 39 -5.98 12.86 12.09
C ASN A 39 -6.12 13.89 10.96
N GLY A 40 -7.22 13.79 10.22
CA GLY A 40 -7.48 14.61 9.04
C GLY A 40 -7.29 13.85 7.73
N PRO A 41 -7.46 14.54 6.58
CA PRO A 41 -7.36 13.90 5.28
C PRO A 41 -5.91 13.50 4.95
N PHE A 42 -5.75 12.42 4.19
CA PHE A 42 -4.43 12.01 3.65
C PHE A 42 -4.06 12.73 2.35
N ALA A 43 -5.02 13.40 1.72
CA ALA A 43 -4.83 14.21 0.53
C ALA A 43 -5.93 15.27 0.43
N GLU A 44 -5.64 16.36 -0.28
CA GLU A 44 -6.58 17.46 -0.50
C GLU A 44 -6.86 17.65 -1.98
N ARG A 45 -8.09 18.04 -2.29
CA ARG A 45 -8.45 18.44 -3.65
C ARG A 45 -8.10 19.91 -3.87
N VAL A 46 -7.16 20.17 -4.76
CA VAL A 46 -6.81 21.53 -5.18
C VAL A 46 -7.72 21.94 -6.35
N PRO A 47 -8.51 23.02 -6.22
CA PRO A 47 -9.36 23.48 -7.32
C PRO A 47 -8.53 24.10 -8.44
N PRO A 48 -9.05 24.13 -9.69
CA PRO A 48 -8.40 24.86 -10.77
C PRO A 48 -8.29 26.34 -10.42
N LYS A 49 -7.16 26.96 -10.77
CA LYS A 49 -6.87 28.37 -10.47
C LYS A 49 -6.29 29.07 -11.69
N ARG A 50 -6.84 30.24 -12.03
CA ARG A 50 -6.25 31.13 -13.03
C ARG A 50 -5.13 31.96 -12.39
N ARG A 51 -3.97 32.02 -13.03
CA ARG A 51 -2.82 32.83 -12.63
C ARG A 51 -2.94 34.25 -13.17
N GLU A 52 -2.14 35.16 -12.63
CA GLU A 52 -2.12 36.59 -13.01
C GLU A 52 -1.76 36.82 -14.49
N ASP A 53 -0.95 35.93 -15.08
CA ASP A 53 -0.59 35.91 -16.50
C ASP A 53 -1.70 35.37 -17.42
N GLY A 54 -2.86 35.03 -16.87
CA GLY A 54 -4.01 34.48 -17.59
C GLY A 54 -3.98 32.96 -17.76
N ALA A 55 -2.88 32.27 -17.44
CA ALA A 55 -2.76 30.82 -17.54
C ALA A 55 -3.71 30.10 -16.56
N LEU A 56 -4.27 28.96 -16.96
CA LEU A 56 -5.11 28.13 -16.10
C LEU A 56 -4.28 26.96 -15.56
N VAL A 57 -4.15 26.88 -14.24
CA VAL A 57 -3.68 25.68 -13.55
C VAL A 57 -4.89 24.78 -13.31
N MET A 58 -4.85 23.56 -13.83
CA MET A 58 -5.91 22.57 -13.61
C MET A 58 -5.89 22.12 -12.15
N GLY A 59 -7.08 21.79 -11.63
CA GLY A 59 -7.18 21.21 -10.29
C GLY A 59 -6.52 19.84 -10.24
N TYR A 60 -5.99 19.47 -9.09
CA TYR A 60 -5.26 18.22 -8.88
C TYR A 60 -5.43 17.70 -7.46
N THR A 61 -5.10 16.44 -7.23
CA THR A 61 -5.02 15.85 -5.89
C THR A 61 -3.65 16.13 -5.27
N ALA A 62 -3.61 16.95 -4.22
CA ALA A 62 -2.40 17.15 -3.43
C ALA A 62 -2.28 16.07 -2.36
N VAL A 63 -1.37 15.12 -2.56
CA VAL A 63 -1.12 14.04 -1.60
C VAL A 63 -0.36 14.55 -0.37
N GLY A 64 -0.73 14.04 0.80
CA GLY A 64 -0.07 14.38 2.07
C GLY A 64 1.25 13.62 2.29
N PRO A 65 2.02 14.00 3.33
CA PRO A 65 3.34 13.43 3.61
C PRO A 65 3.35 11.90 3.75
N LEU A 66 2.37 11.32 4.43
CA LEU A 66 2.30 9.87 4.64
C LEU A 66 2.17 9.11 3.32
N ILE A 67 1.41 9.61 2.35
CA ILE A 67 1.32 8.99 1.02
C ILE A 67 2.66 9.12 0.28
N MET A 68 3.30 10.28 0.33
CA MET A 68 4.60 10.52 -0.32
C MET A 68 5.71 9.64 0.26
N GLU A 69 5.68 9.39 1.57
CA GLU A 69 6.64 8.54 2.27
C GLU A 69 6.39 7.03 2.04
N LEU A 70 5.16 6.62 1.75
CA LEU A 70 4.83 5.20 1.50
C LEU A 70 5.65 4.63 0.34
N LEU A 71 5.74 5.35 -0.78
CA LEU A 71 6.39 4.84 -1.99
C LEU A 71 7.86 4.43 -1.76
N PRO A 72 8.76 5.32 -1.28
CA PRO A 72 10.14 4.93 -1.03
C PRO A 72 10.23 3.80 0.01
N LEU A 73 9.42 3.85 1.08
CA LEU A 73 9.39 2.77 2.08
C LEU A 73 9.02 1.42 1.43
N ALA A 74 7.95 1.38 0.63
CA ALA A 74 7.47 0.17 -0.01
C ALA A 74 8.50 -0.44 -0.97
N TYR A 75 9.24 0.39 -1.69
CA TYR A 75 10.32 -0.05 -2.58
C TYR A 75 11.56 -0.52 -1.80
N ASP A 76 11.97 0.22 -0.76
CA ASP A 76 13.08 -0.15 0.11
C ASP A 76 12.84 -1.53 0.76
N LEU A 77 11.61 -1.75 1.25
CA LEU A 77 11.18 -2.99 1.89
C LEU A 77 10.85 -4.11 0.89
N LYS A 78 11.00 -3.87 -0.43
CA LYS A 78 10.69 -4.82 -1.51
C LYS A 78 9.24 -5.36 -1.48
N LEU A 79 8.31 -4.59 -0.92
CA LEU A 79 6.88 -4.92 -0.84
C LEU A 79 6.13 -4.66 -2.15
N VAL A 80 6.77 -4.01 -3.13
CA VAL A 80 6.23 -3.82 -4.48
C VAL A 80 6.88 -4.84 -5.42
N VAL A 81 6.14 -5.92 -5.74
CA VAL A 81 6.67 -7.05 -6.50
C VAL A 81 6.29 -7.00 -8.00
N PRO A 82 7.15 -7.45 -8.92
CA PRO A 82 6.94 -7.28 -10.37
C PRO A 82 6.13 -8.42 -11.02
N PHE A 83 4.91 -8.69 -10.56
CA PHE A 83 4.01 -9.68 -11.20
C PHE A 83 2.99 -9.02 -12.15
N ALA A 84 2.23 -9.83 -12.89
CA ALA A 84 1.15 -9.40 -13.79
C ALA A 84 -0.12 -8.90 -13.05
N TRP A 85 0.03 -7.95 -12.13
CA TRP A 85 -1.08 -7.34 -11.37
C TRP A 85 -2.23 -6.76 -12.22
N PRO A 86 -2.02 -6.21 -13.45
CA PRO A 86 -3.14 -5.72 -14.25
C PRO A 86 -4.07 -6.84 -14.70
N ASP A 87 -3.60 -8.08 -14.77
CA ASP A 87 -4.38 -9.24 -15.22
C ASP A 87 -4.95 -10.05 -14.05
N TRP A 88 -4.60 -9.70 -12.80
CA TRP A 88 -5.02 -10.43 -11.60
C TRP A 88 -6.46 -10.10 -11.19
N GLU A 89 -7.40 -10.90 -11.70
CA GLU A 89 -8.85 -10.75 -11.47
C GLU A 89 -9.25 -10.97 -10.01
N GLU A 90 -8.69 -11.98 -9.35
CA GLU A 90 -8.95 -12.25 -7.93
C GLU A 90 -8.61 -11.02 -7.06
N GLY A 91 -7.45 -10.39 -7.30
CA GLY A 91 -7.06 -9.17 -6.59
C GLY A 91 -8.06 -8.03 -6.77
N ARG A 92 -8.58 -7.85 -8.00
CA ARG A 92 -9.67 -6.88 -8.26
C ARG A 92 -10.93 -7.20 -7.47
N GLN A 93 -11.30 -8.48 -7.34
CA GLN A 93 -12.47 -8.90 -6.58
C GLN A 93 -12.26 -8.67 -5.08
N LEU A 94 -11.08 -9.00 -4.55
CA LEU A 94 -10.73 -8.83 -3.14
C LEU A 94 -10.80 -7.35 -2.72
N ILE A 95 -10.16 -6.44 -3.47
CA ILE A 95 -10.07 -5.02 -3.09
C ILE A 95 -11.38 -4.23 -3.25
N ASN A 96 -12.30 -4.76 -4.06
CA ASN A 96 -13.62 -4.19 -4.29
C ASN A 96 -14.73 -4.90 -3.50
N SER A 97 -14.38 -5.92 -2.71
CA SER A 97 -15.33 -6.58 -1.80
C SER A 97 -15.87 -5.59 -0.77
N GLN A 98 -17.16 -5.72 -0.45
CA GLN A 98 -17.82 -4.89 0.55
C GLN A 98 -18.52 -5.77 1.60
N PRO A 99 -18.09 -5.73 2.88
CA PRO A 99 -16.95 -4.97 3.39
C PRO A 99 -15.60 -5.52 2.91
N PHE A 100 -14.60 -4.65 2.78
CA PHE A 100 -13.21 -5.07 2.57
C PHE A 100 -12.63 -5.61 3.88
N ASP A 101 -12.33 -6.91 3.90
CA ASP A 101 -11.83 -7.61 5.07
C ASP A 101 -10.37 -8.06 4.89
N ALA A 102 -9.44 -7.17 5.24
CA ALA A 102 -8.01 -7.45 5.15
C ALA A 102 -7.54 -8.58 6.09
N ALA A 103 -8.24 -8.86 7.18
CA ALA A 103 -7.81 -9.84 8.19
C ALA A 103 -7.78 -11.28 7.64
N THR A 104 -8.53 -11.53 6.56
CA THR A 104 -8.61 -12.85 5.90
C THR A 104 -7.53 -13.08 4.84
N LEU A 105 -6.82 -12.01 4.42
CA LEU A 105 -5.87 -12.09 3.32
C LEU A 105 -4.63 -12.88 3.72
N THR A 106 -4.11 -13.69 2.80
CA THR A 106 -2.78 -14.28 2.96
C THR A 106 -1.68 -13.23 2.77
N TRP A 107 -0.44 -13.58 3.06
CA TRP A 107 0.70 -12.69 2.85
C TRP A 107 0.83 -12.27 1.38
N GLU A 108 0.69 -13.23 0.47
CA GLU A 108 0.84 -13.06 -0.98
C GLU A 108 -0.28 -12.18 -1.53
N GLN A 109 -1.53 -12.41 -1.07
CA GLN A 109 -2.65 -11.55 -1.42
C GLN A 109 -2.45 -10.12 -0.90
N THR A 110 -1.94 -9.97 0.32
CA THR A 110 -1.67 -8.64 0.92
C THR A 110 -0.61 -7.88 0.12
N VAL A 111 0.54 -8.51 -0.15
CA VAL A 111 1.63 -7.93 -0.97
C VAL A 111 1.17 -7.65 -2.40
N GLY A 112 0.39 -8.56 -2.99
CA GLY A 112 -0.17 -8.40 -4.34
C GLY A 112 -1.11 -7.20 -4.43
N LEU A 113 -2.04 -7.05 -3.47
CA LEU A 113 -2.95 -5.91 -3.42
C LEU A 113 -2.19 -4.61 -3.18
N PHE A 114 -1.25 -4.62 -2.24
CA PHE A 114 -0.38 -3.48 -1.96
C PHE A 114 0.39 -3.01 -3.21
N THR A 115 0.96 -3.96 -3.94
CA THR A 115 1.61 -3.71 -5.25
C THR A 115 0.65 -3.11 -6.26
N ALA A 116 -0.53 -3.71 -6.43
CA ALA A 116 -1.52 -3.28 -7.42
C ALA A 116 -2.01 -1.84 -7.13
N LEU A 117 -2.22 -1.50 -5.86
CA LEU A 117 -2.63 -0.15 -5.45
C LEU A 117 -1.53 0.89 -5.68
N ILE A 118 -0.30 0.61 -5.26
CA ILE A 118 0.83 1.54 -5.44
C ILE A 118 1.14 1.75 -6.93
N ARG A 119 1.16 0.68 -7.72
CA ARG A 119 1.46 0.77 -9.16
C ARG A 119 0.29 1.33 -9.96
N GLY A 120 -0.95 1.07 -9.53
CA GLY A 120 -2.17 1.59 -10.13
C GLY A 120 -2.28 3.12 -10.09
N ASP A 121 -1.71 3.76 -9.07
CA ASP A 121 -1.71 5.22 -8.91
C ASP A 121 -1.06 5.97 -10.09
N ARG A 122 -0.14 5.31 -10.80
CA ARG A 122 0.50 5.86 -12.00
C ARG A 122 -0.47 6.04 -13.18
N PHE A 123 -1.64 5.40 -13.13
CA PHE A 123 -2.63 5.40 -14.19
C PHE A 123 -3.90 6.17 -13.82
N SER A 124 -4.09 6.47 -12.54
CA SER A 124 -5.28 7.17 -12.05
C SER A 124 -4.90 8.11 -10.91
N GLU A 125 -4.86 9.40 -11.21
CA GLU A 125 -4.59 10.44 -10.22
C GLU A 125 -5.54 10.31 -9.03
N GLY A 126 -4.97 10.31 -7.82
CA GLY A 126 -5.74 10.28 -6.58
C GLY A 126 -6.30 8.89 -6.22
N SER A 127 -5.99 7.84 -6.98
CA SER A 127 -6.42 6.49 -6.61
C SER A 127 -5.74 5.98 -5.34
N LEU A 128 -4.45 6.32 -5.13
CA LEU A 128 -3.77 6.04 -3.87
C LEU A 128 -4.37 6.86 -2.71
N ALA A 129 -4.66 8.14 -2.95
CA ALA A 129 -5.34 9.00 -1.98
C ALA A 129 -6.70 8.44 -1.55
N GLN A 130 -7.47 7.89 -2.49
CA GLN A 130 -8.75 7.25 -2.20
C GLN A 130 -8.58 6.06 -1.27
N VAL A 131 -7.66 5.12 -1.56
CA VAL A 131 -7.47 3.92 -0.72
C VAL A 131 -6.87 4.22 0.65
N PHE A 132 -6.16 5.34 0.81
CA PHE A 132 -5.80 5.85 2.12
C PHE A 132 -7.03 6.42 2.85
N GLY A 133 -7.82 7.26 2.19
CA GLY A 133 -8.98 7.92 2.78
C GLY A 133 -10.12 6.96 3.18
N ASP A 134 -10.31 5.86 2.44
CA ASP A 134 -11.33 4.85 2.75
C ASP A 134 -10.82 3.71 3.65
N GLY A 135 -9.56 3.76 4.07
CA GLY A 135 -8.98 2.83 5.03
C GLY A 135 -8.48 1.51 4.45
N ARG A 136 -8.60 1.25 3.14
CA ARG A 136 -8.08 0.02 2.52
C ARG A 136 -6.57 -0.10 2.65
N MET A 137 -5.83 0.98 2.38
CA MET A 137 -4.38 0.99 2.53
C MET A 137 -3.93 0.85 3.99
N PRO A 138 -4.47 1.62 4.97
CA PRO A 138 -4.21 1.39 6.39
C PRO A 138 -4.43 -0.08 6.83
N ARG A 139 -5.55 -0.69 6.44
CA ARG A 139 -5.83 -2.10 6.79
C ARG A 139 -4.86 -3.09 6.17
N LEU A 140 -4.40 -2.83 4.92
CA LEU A 140 -3.35 -3.65 4.31
C LEU A 140 -2.02 -3.51 5.06
N MET A 141 -1.68 -2.31 5.52
CA MET A 141 -0.47 -2.04 6.30
C MET A 141 -0.50 -2.73 7.67
N GLU A 142 -1.65 -2.70 8.35
CA GLU A 142 -1.88 -3.48 9.57
C GLU A 142 -1.77 -4.97 9.27
N ARG A 143 -2.38 -5.44 8.18
CA ARG A 143 -2.33 -6.84 7.78
C ARG A 143 -0.90 -7.32 7.51
N LEU A 144 -0.04 -6.49 6.92
CA LEU A 144 1.38 -6.82 6.77
C LEU A 144 2.06 -7.07 8.13
N LEU A 145 1.71 -6.31 9.17
CA LEU A 145 2.27 -6.47 10.51
C LEU A 145 1.84 -7.75 11.23
N ASP A 146 0.68 -8.32 10.89
CA ASP A 146 0.25 -9.62 11.41
C ASP A 146 1.22 -10.76 11.01
N PHE A 147 2.00 -10.56 9.96
CA PHE A 147 2.99 -11.51 9.47
C PHE A 147 4.40 -11.30 10.03
N ALA A 148 4.59 -10.24 10.84
CA ALA A 148 5.85 -9.99 11.51
C ALA A 148 6.19 -11.13 12.48
N PRO A 149 7.45 -11.53 12.60
CA PRO A 149 7.84 -12.56 13.56
C PRO A 149 7.53 -12.13 14.99
N GLU A 150 7.00 -13.05 15.81
CA GLU A 150 6.85 -12.83 17.25
C GLU A 150 8.24 -12.70 17.88
N GLY A 151 8.53 -11.54 18.47
CA GLY A 151 9.81 -11.29 19.13
C GLY A 151 10.63 -10.20 18.44
N GLY A 152 10.30 -8.95 18.74
CA GLY A 152 11.28 -7.87 18.72
C GLY A 152 12.17 -7.95 19.96
N GLU A 153 12.87 -9.05 20.17
CA GLU A 153 14.11 -9.01 20.95
C GLU A 153 15.26 -9.11 19.96
N ALA A 154 16.19 -8.18 20.11
CA ALA A 154 17.43 -8.14 19.39
C ALA A 154 18.06 -9.55 19.36
N ALA A 155 18.04 -10.20 18.19
CA ALA A 155 19.04 -11.19 17.89
C ALA A 155 20.37 -10.44 17.75
N GLY A 156 21.02 -10.24 18.89
CA GLY A 156 22.39 -9.77 18.97
C GLY A 156 23.34 -10.87 18.48
N MET A 157 24.21 -10.51 17.55
CA MET A 157 25.67 -10.53 17.71
C MET A 157 26.31 -9.80 16.53
#